data_AF-A0A6C2U418-F1
#
_entry.id   AF-A0A6C2U418-F1
#
_cell.length_a   1.000
_cell.length_b   1.000
_cell.length_c   1.000
_cell.angle_alpha   90.00
_cell.angle_beta   90.00
_cell.angle_gamma   90.00
#
_symmetry.space_group_name_H-M   'P 1'
#
loop_
_entity.id
_entity.type
_entity.pdbx_description
1 polymer ?
#
loop_
_entity_poly.entity_id
_entity_poly.type
_entity_poly.pdbx_seq_one_letter_code
_entity_poly.pdbx_strand_id
1 'polypeptide(L)'
;MKGDIRKALDYLNANKVRANYSAVQGYLGFGPFDKVDWTEVLGPPRQYTSWVVHRRTGLPDGHTPADLHPDLMISDEIITKSKLLQAAIEEFDGVADDSLSTLNVHKVEVADCHGNNAAVVCPSCKKPYVISGFLNKGIRPCPHCGKSKAVFADVKAEWEATHQDDIIEPEQVATRLMFKKEWLGYDVWVSFTEDDTTYRYPHDQLLQTFISRLGIIEGTKTWESDGVYGFPRLSGEQKKMLKRYITEVRNAPVATQAAETGIIIPEPETADDPEELKES
;
A
#
# COMPACT_ATOMS: atom_id res chain seq x y z
N MET A 1 23.28 8.04 7.72
CA MET A 1 22.62 9.16 8.44
C MET A 1 22.11 8.61 9.76
N LYS A 2 22.24 9.35 10.86
CA LYS A 2 21.78 8.94 12.20
C LYS A 2 20.37 9.45 12.54
N GLY A 3 20.02 10.65 12.09
CA GLY A 3 18.68 11.23 12.21
C GLY A 3 17.93 11.20 10.88
N ASP A 4 16.59 11.33 10.94
CA ASP A 4 15.72 11.44 9.77
C ASP A 4 15.34 12.91 9.53
N ILE A 5 15.74 13.45 8.38
CA ILE A 5 15.44 14.85 8.02
C ILE A 5 13.93 15.13 8.01
N ARG A 6 13.09 14.14 7.70
CA ARG A 6 11.63 14.31 7.69
C ARG A 6 11.13 14.63 9.09
N LYS A 7 11.55 13.84 10.09
CA LYS A 7 11.21 14.07 11.51
C LYS A 7 11.65 15.45 11.99
N ALA A 8 12.85 15.88 11.62
CA ALA A 8 13.32 17.22 11.93
C ALA A 8 12.44 18.30 11.30
N LEU A 9 12.09 18.17 10.02
CA LEU A 9 11.21 19.13 9.35
C LEU A 9 9.78 19.10 9.92
N ASP A 10 9.23 17.93 10.24
CA ASP A 10 7.91 17.77 10.85
C ASP A 10 7.85 18.50 12.18
N TYR A 11 8.84 18.28 13.06
CA TYR A 11 8.99 19.00 14.33
C TYR A 11 9.06 20.51 14.14
N LEU A 12 9.92 21.00 13.24
CA LEU A 12 10.13 22.43 13.02
C LEU A 12 8.87 23.13 12.45
N ASN A 13 8.18 22.47 11.52
CA ASN A 13 6.92 22.98 10.96
C ASN A 13 5.81 23.00 12.02
N ALA A 14 5.64 21.91 12.77
CA ALA A 14 4.59 21.78 13.77
C ALA A 14 4.73 22.81 14.91
N ASN A 15 5.96 23.02 15.38
CA ASN A 15 6.25 23.93 16.48
C ASN A 15 6.53 25.37 16.03
N LYS A 16 6.61 25.61 14.71
CA LYS A 16 6.95 26.91 14.11
C LYS A 16 8.28 27.45 14.65
N VAL A 17 9.25 26.56 14.81
CA VAL A 17 10.59 26.86 15.32
C VAL A 17 11.60 26.71 14.18
N ARG A 18 12.58 27.62 14.14
CA ARG A 18 13.66 27.57 13.16
C ARG A 18 14.83 26.76 13.71
N ALA A 19 15.53 26.04 12.85
CA ALA A 19 16.80 25.39 13.20
C ALA A 19 17.88 25.85 12.24
N ASN A 20 19.11 25.96 12.73
CA ASN A 20 20.23 26.29 11.85
C ASN A 20 20.78 25.05 11.12
N TYR A 21 21.42 25.28 9.97
CA TYR A 21 22.04 24.20 9.19
C TYR A 21 23.00 23.32 10.00
N SER A 22 23.78 23.90 10.92
CA SER A 22 24.71 23.12 11.76
C SER A 22 24.02 22.19 12.76
N ALA A 23 22.85 22.59 13.31
CA ALA A 23 22.08 21.76 14.21
C ALA A 23 21.48 20.57 13.46
N VAL A 24 20.91 20.82 12.28
CA VAL A 24 20.37 19.79 11.39
C VAL A 24 21.48 18.84 10.92
N GLN A 25 22.64 19.38 10.52
CA GLN A 25 23.81 18.60 10.11
C GLN A 25 24.26 17.62 11.19
N GLY A 26 24.40 18.11 12.44
CA GLY A 26 24.78 17.27 13.57
C GLY A 26 23.71 16.24 13.94
N TYR A 27 22.42 16.58 13.79
CA TYR A 27 21.31 15.64 14.02
C TYR A 27 21.31 14.50 13.00
N LEU A 28 21.56 14.79 11.72
CA LEU A 28 21.68 13.78 10.66
C LEU A 28 22.94 12.92 10.79
N GLY A 29 23.84 13.25 11.73
CA GLY A 29 25.04 12.51 12.04
C GLY A 29 26.23 12.82 11.14
N PHE A 30 26.20 13.95 10.42
CA PHE A 30 27.35 14.45 9.67
C PHE A 30 28.35 15.13 10.62
N GLY A 31 29.63 15.00 10.31
CA GLY A 31 30.72 15.70 10.99
C GLY A 31 30.71 17.20 10.69
N PRO A 32 31.33 18.04 11.52
CA PRO A 32 31.34 19.50 11.37
C PRO A 32 32.06 20.00 10.11
N PHE A 33 32.90 19.16 9.49
CA PHE A 33 33.64 19.48 8.27
C PHE A 33 33.10 18.78 7.02
N ASP A 34 32.02 17.99 7.17
CA ASP A 34 31.41 17.30 6.04
C ASP A 34 30.69 18.33 5.15
N LYS A 35 30.91 18.22 3.83
CA LYS A 35 30.16 19.01 2.86
C LYS A 35 28.81 18.34 2.63
N VAL A 36 27.73 19.01 3.05
CA VAL A 36 26.36 18.54 2.87
C VAL A 36 25.72 19.30 1.71
N ASP A 37 25.20 18.57 0.72
CA ASP A 37 24.33 19.15 -0.29
C ASP A 37 22.91 19.28 0.28
N TRP A 38 22.56 20.50 0.69
CA TRP A 38 21.25 20.78 1.27
C TRP A 38 20.09 20.65 0.26
N THR A 39 20.37 20.74 -1.04
CA THR A 39 19.36 20.52 -2.09
C THR A 39 19.00 19.05 -2.18
N GLU A 40 19.98 18.16 -2.02
CA GLU A 40 19.76 16.71 -1.97
C GLU A 40 19.04 16.31 -0.69
N VAL A 41 19.43 16.88 0.45
CA VAL A 41 18.88 16.52 1.77
C VAL A 41 17.47 17.09 2.01
N LEU A 42 17.23 18.36 1.69
CA LEU A 42 15.92 19.03 1.92
C LEU A 42 14.98 18.86 0.72
N GLY A 43 15.53 18.63 -0.46
CA GLY A 43 14.82 18.68 -1.73
C GLY A 43 14.63 20.12 -2.23
N PRO A 44 13.72 20.34 -3.21
CA PRO A 44 13.50 21.66 -3.77
C PRO A 44 12.96 22.65 -2.74
N PRO A 45 13.33 23.96 -2.83
CA PRO A 45 12.83 25.00 -1.94
C PRO A 45 11.30 25.04 -1.89
N ARG A 46 10.76 25.03 -0.68
CA ARG A 46 9.31 25.12 -0.41
C ARG A 46 9.08 25.58 1.03
N GLN A 47 7.85 25.98 1.34
CA GLN A 47 7.46 26.43 2.68
C GLN A 47 7.87 25.43 3.77
N TYR A 48 7.67 24.14 3.49
CA TYR A 48 8.02 23.05 4.41
C TYR A 48 9.51 22.98 4.76
N THR A 49 10.42 23.37 3.86
CA THR A 49 11.89 23.32 4.08
C THR A 49 12.46 24.64 4.58
N SER A 50 11.67 25.72 4.55
CA SER A 50 12.12 27.07 4.88
C SER A 50 12.51 27.28 6.35
N TRP A 51 12.20 26.32 7.23
CA TRP A 51 12.55 26.36 8.66
C TRP A 51 14.02 26.09 8.97
N VAL A 52 14.78 25.58 8.00
CA VAL A 52 16.23 25.40 8.13
C VAL A 52 16.93 26.65 7.63
N VAL A 53 17.53 27.41 8.54
CA VAL A 53 17.97 28.78 8.28
C VAL A 53 19.45 29.01 8.60
N HIS A 54 19.99 30.13 8.11
CA HIS A 54 21.26 30.63 8.60
C HIS A 54 21.13 31.25 9.97
N ARG A 55 22.05 30.92 10.88
CA ARG A 55 22.07 31.47 12.25
C ARG A 55 22.13 33.00 12.28
N ARG A 56 22.84 33.61 11.33
CA ARG A 56 23.07 35.07 11.31
C ARG A 56 21.89 35.83 10.73
N THR A 57 21.28 35.32 9.66
CA THR A 57 20.22 36.02 8.93
C THR A 57 18.83 35.61 9.38
N GLY A 58 18.68 34.43 9.98
CA GLY A 58 17.38 33.84 10.32
C GLY A 58 16.56 33.43 9.10
N LEU A 59 17.17 33.42 7.90
CA LEU A 59 16.54 33.08 6.63
C LEU A 59 17.17 31.83 5.99
N PRO A 60 16.38 31.02 5.27
CA PRO A 60 16.88 29.87 4.53
C PRO A 60 17.58 30.29 3.24
N ASP A 61 18.58 29.52 2.81
CA ASP A 61 19.27 29.76 1.54
C ASP A 61 18.45 29.25 0.35
N GLY A 62 18.51 29.99 -0.77
CA GLY A 62 17.92 29.56 -2.05
C GLY A 62 16.39 29.58 -2.12
N HIS A 63 15.70 30.11 -1.10
CA HIS A 63 14.24 30.24 -1.09
C HIS A 63 13.82 31.62 -1.62
N THR A 64 12.80 31.64 -2.49
CA THR A 64 12.13 32.89 -2.89
C THR A 64 11.09 33.28 -1.82
N PRO A 65 10.57 34.52 -1.82
CA PRO A 65 9.52 34.92 -0.86
C PRO A 65 8.27 34.05 -0.88
N ALA A 66 7.94 33.41 -2.01
CA ALA A 66 6.82 32.48 -2.12
C ALA A 66 7.09 31.13 -1.45
N ASP A 67 8.37 30.76 -1.32
CA ASP A 67 8.83 29.51 -0.72
C ASP A 67 9.01 29.63 0.79
N LEU A 68 8.88 30.83 1.36
CA LEU A 68 8.96 31.03 2.81
C LEU A 68 7.63 30.69 3.45
N HIS A 69 7.67 29.95 4.56
CA HIS A 69 6.48 29.73 5.36
C HIS A 69 5.98 31.09 5.91
N PRO A 70 4.67 31.39 5.86
CA PRO A 70 4.14 32.68 6.34
C PRO A 70 4.48 32.94 7.81
N ASP A 71 4.57 31.87 8.59
CA ASP A 71 4.88 31.91 10.01
C ASP A 71 6.38 31.85 10.35
N LEU A 72 7.27 31.89 9.36
CA LEU A 72 8.71 31.66 9.56
C LEU A 72 9.33 32.64 10.57
N MET A 73 8.83 33.87 10.61
CA MET A 73 9.34 34.95 11.46
C MET A 73 8.49 35.16 12.73
N ILE A 74 7.59 34.24 13.08
CA ILE A 74 6.75 34.38 14.29
C ILE A 74 7.56 34.19 15.57
N SER A 75 8.52 33.25 15.57
CA SER A 75 9.37 32.99 16.72
C SER A 75 10.79 33.45 16.45
N ASP A 76 11.38 34.24 17.35
CA ASP A 76 12.80 34.65 17.29
C ASP A 76 13.78 33.54 17.69
N GLU A 77 13.26 32.41 18.19
CA GLU A 77 14.09 31.29 18.63
C GLU A 77 14.63 30.49 17.44
N ILE A 78 15.94 30.25 17.45
CA ILE A 78 16.63 29.40 16.47
C ILE A 78 17.39 28.31 17.23
N ILE A 79 17.04 27.06 16.98
CA ILE A 79 17.78 25.91 17.52
C ILE A 79 19.14 25.84 16.84
N THR A 80 20.20 26.03 17.63
CA THR A 80 21.59 26.09 17.13
C THR A 80 22.43 24.87 17.48
N LYS A 81 22.00 24.05 18.44
CA LYS A 81 22.73 22.88 18.91
C LYS A 81 22.03 21.60 18.44
N SER A 82 22.77 20.67 17.86
CA SER A 82 22.23 19.39 17.39
C SER A 82 21.61 18.54 18.51
N LYS A 83 22.22 18.53 19.71
CA LYS A 83 21.66 17.82 20.88
C LYS A 83 20.31 18.39 21.33
N LEU A 84 20.10 19.70 21.21
CA LEU A 84 18.82 20.33 21.54
C LEU A 84 17.77 19.96 20.50
N LEU A 85 18.13 20.01 19.21
CA LEU A 85 17.25 19.57 18.13
C LEU A 85 16.87 18.08 18.29
N GLN A 86 17.86 17.24 18.59
CA GLN A 86 17.64 15.82 18.83
C GLN A 86 16.74 15.58 20.04
N ALA A 87 17.02 16.20 21.19
CA ALA A 87 16.18 16.05 22.37
C ALA A 87 14.75 16.56 22.13
N ALA A 88 14.59 17.66 21.40
CA ALA A 88 13.26 18.19 21.09
C ALA A 88 12.49 17.33 20.09
N ILE A 89 13.17 16.71 19.11
CA ILE A 89 12.57 15.71 18.21
C ILE A 89 12.24 14.43 18.98
N GLU A 90 13.12 13.98 19.87
CA GLU A 90 12.89 12.80 20.72
C GLU A 90 11.77 13.04 21.74
N GLU A 91 11.59 14.27 22.23
CA GLU A 91 10.44 14.66 23.04
C GLU A 91 9.16 14.72 22.19
N PHE A 92 9.24 15.29 20.99
CA PHE A 92 8.13 15.36 20.04
C PHE A 92 7.66 13.97 19.56
N ASP A 93 8.61 13.08 19.28
CA ASP A 93 8.38 11.69 18.89
C ASP A 93 8.07 10.80 20.12
N GLY A 94 8.69 11.09 21.26
CA GLY A 94 8.60 10.34 22.52
C GLY A 94 7.33 10.61 23.33
N VAL A 95 6.48 11.54 22.88
CA VAL A 95 5.07 11.61 23.31
C VAL A 95 4.27 10.38 22.83
N ALA A 96 4.89 9.44 22.12
CA ALA A 96 4.26 8.20 21.64
C ALA A 96 4.38 6.98 22.58
N ASP A 97 5.04 7.05 23.74
CA ASP A 97 5.04 5.91 24.67
C ASP A 97 4.98 6.29 26.15
N ASP A 98 3.97 5.70 26.79
CA ASP A 98 3.67 5.60 28.22
C ASP A 98 3.11 6.82 28.98
N SER A 99 1.77 6.81 29.08
CA SER A 99 0.91 7.43 30.10
C SER A 99 0.62 8.94 30.03
N LEU A 100 -0.52 9.26 29.38
CA LEU A 100 -1.53 10.31 29.64
C LEU A 100 -1.90 11.01 28.33
N SER A 101 -3.01 10.61 27.70
CA SER A 101 -4.27 11.32 27.89
C SER A 101 -4.07 12.84 28.09
N THR A 102 -4.17 13.61 27.01
CA THR A 102 -5.00 14.83 26.85
C THR A 102 -4.42 15.74 25.77
N LEU A 103 -4.22 15.23 24.56
CA LEU A 103 -4.51 16.03 23.36
C LEU A 103 -5.42 15.17 22.50
N ASN A 104 -6.71 15.39 22.69
CA ASN A 104 -7.77 14.99 21.77
C ASN A 104 -7.51 15.71 20.43
N VAL A 105 -6.49 15.31 19.69
CA VAL A 105 -6.60 15.32 18.24
C VAL A 105 -7.82 14.46 18.01
N HIS A 106 -8.85 15.13 17.53
CA HIS A 106 -10.13 14.60 17.12
C HIS A 106 -9.93 13.44 16.13
N LYS A 107 -9.49 12.29 16.65
CA LYS A 107 -9.36 11.03 15.96
C LYS A 107 -10.77 10.55 15.69
N VAL A 108 -11.00 10.17 14.45
CA VAL A 108 -12.31 9.72 14.03
C VAL A 108 -12.47 8.29 14.52
N GLU A 109 -13.54 8.05 15.27
CA GLU A 109 -13.83 6.71 15.78
C GLU A 109 -14.29 5.83 14.62
N VAL A 110 -13.71 4.64 14.50
CA VAL A 110 -14.09 3.67 13.47
C VAL A 110 -15.27 2.86 14.00
N ALA A 111 -16.45 3.10 13.43
CA ALA A 111 -17.65 2.37 13.81
C ALA A 111 -17.74 1.02 13.10
N ASP A 112 -17.32 0.99 11.82
CA ASP A 112 -17.34 -0.21 11.00
C ASP A 112 -16.37 -0.05 9.81
N CYS A 113 -15.84 -1.17 9.31
CA CYS A 113 -15.03 -1.21 8.11
C CYS A 113 -15.43 -2.44 7.29
N HIS A 114 -15.75 -2.22 6.02
CA HIS A 114 -16.06 -3.31 5.12
C HIS A 114 -15.38 -3.05 3.77
N GLY A 115 -14.37 -3.87 3.50
CA GLY A 115 -13.58 -3.76 2.30
C GLY A 115 -12.97 -2.37 2.13
N ASN A 116 -13.40 -1.64 1.08
CA ASN A 116 -12.83 -0.35 0.66
C ASN A 116 -13.62 0.84 1.21
N ASN A 117 -14.51 0.58 2.17
CA ASN A 117 -15.35 1.58 2.79
C ASN A 117 -15.29 1.43 4.31
N ALA A 118 -15.33 2.55 5.01
CA ALA A 118 -15.43 2.55 6.46
C ALA A 118 -16.47 3.58 6.92
N ALA A 119 -17.26 3.21 7.91
CA ALA A 119 -18.14 4.12 8.63
C ALA A 119 -17.38 4.67 9.84
N VAL A 120 -17.33 5.99 9.94
CA VAL A 120 -16.55 6.67 10.98
C VAL A 120 -17.40 7.75 11.64
N VAL A 121 -17.17 8.02 12.93
CA VAL A 121 -17.92 9.01 13.71
C VAL A 121 -17.08 10.26 13.90
N CYS A 122 -17.60 11.40 13.42
CA CYS A 122 -16.91 12.68 13.59
C CYS A 122 -16.79 13.02 15.09
N PRO A 123 -15.59 13.21 15.63
CA PRO A 123 -15.40 13.52 17.05
C PRO A 123 -15.92 14.90 17.44
N SER A 124 -15.98 15.85 16.49
CA SER A 124 -16.43 17.22 16.74
C SER A 124 -17.96 17.37 16.73
N CYS A 125 -18.66 16.73 15.79
CA CYS A 125 -20.13 16.85 15.67
C CYS A 125 -20.89 15.57 16.01
N LYS A 126 -20.17 14.48 16.34
CA LYS A 126 -20.71 13.16 16.71
C LYS A 126 -21.62 12.52 15.66
N LYS A 127 -21.56 12.98 14.41
CA LYS A 127 -22.35 12.42 13.31
C LYS A 127 -21.52 11.38 12.53
N PRO A 128 -22.12 10.23 12.16
CA PRO A 128 -21.46 9.25 11.32
C PRO A 128 -21.33 9.75 9.88
N TYR A 129 -20.30 9.29 9.19
CA TYR A 129 -20.11 9.46 7.76
C TYR A 129 -19.25 8.33 7.20
N VAL A 130 -19.39 8.06 5.89
CA VAL A 130 -18.65 7.00 5.21
C VAL A 130 -17.39 7.58 4.56
N ILE A 131 -16.27 6.87 4.64
CA ILE A 131 -15.07 7.13 3.85
C ILE A 131 -14.80 5.92 2.94
N SER A 132 -14.16 6.14 1.79
CA SER A 132 -13.79 5.07 0.87
C SER A 132 -12.32 5.21 0.50
N GLY A 133 -11.60 4.09 0.36
CA GLY A 133 -10.23 4.05 -0.14
C GLY A 133 -10.12 4.52 -1.60
N PHE A 134 -11.16 4.25 -2.42
CA PHE A 134 -11.20 4.64 -3.83
C PHE A 134 -11.66 6.08 -4.06
N LEU A 135 -12.66 6.53 -3.31
CA LEU A 135 -13.21 7.88 -3.48
C LEU A 135 -12.38 8.90 -2.69
N ASN A 136 -12.19 10.09 -3.26
CA ASN A 136 -11.45 11.18 -2.61
C ASN A 136 -10.01 10.82 -2.19
N LYS A 137 -9.37 9.87 -2.89
CA LYS A 137 -8.00 9.40 -2.60
C LYS A 137 -7.83 8.88 -1.16
N GLY A 138 -8.85 8.22 -0.62
CA GLY A 138 -8.80 7.69 0.75
C GLY A 138 -8.83 8.76 1.83
N ILE A 139 -9.22 10.00 1.52
CA ILE A 139 -9.21 11.10 2.49
C ILE A 139 -10.54 11.85 2.41
N ARG A 140 -11.24 12.00 3.53
CA ARG A 140 -12.53 12.71 3.57
C ARG A 140 -12.68 13.60 4.81
N PRO A 141 -12.88 14.93 4.66
CA PRO A 141 -13.31 15.77 5.77
C PRO A 141 -14.78 15.47 6.15
N CYS A 142 -15.15 15.70 7.41
CA CYS A 142 -16.51 15.50 7.88
C CYS A 142 -17.50 16.33 7.05
N PRO A 143 -18.48 15.71 6.37
CA PRO A 143 -19.42 16.43 5.52
C PRO A 143 -20.40 17.31 6.31
N HIS A 144 -20.50 17.10 7.62
CA HIS A 144 -21.44 17.82 8.48
C HIS A 144 -20.86 19.10 9.09
N CYS A 145 -19.57 19.11 9.42
CA CYS A 145 -18.97 20.27 10.10
C CYS A 145 -17.58 20.68 9.58
N GLY A 146 -16.92 19.85 8.76
CA GLY A 146 -15.58 20.13 8.22
C GLY A 146 -14.44 20.14 9.26
N LYS A 147 -14.72 19.94 10.55
CA LYS A 147 -13.74 20.09 11.65
C LYS A 147 -12.87 18.86 11.90
N SER A 148 -13.27 17.69 11.39
CA SER A 148 -12.47 16.47 11.45
C SER A 148 -12.20 15.96 10.04
N LYS A 149 -11.16 15.14 9.91
CA LYS A 149 -10.74 14.52 8.66
C LYS A 149 -10.42 13.06 8.93
N ALA A 150 -11.02 12.16 8.17
CA ALA A 150 -10.67 10.75 8.17
C ALA A 150 -9.72 10.45 7.01
N VAL A 151 -8.76 9.56 7.27
CA VAL A 151 -7.87 8.96 6.29
C VAL A 151 -8.15 7.46 6.33
N PHE A 152 -8.53 6.89 5.18
CA PHE A 152 -8.98 5.52 5.07
C PHE A 152 -7.89 4.53 5.48
N ALA A 153 -6.62 4.78 5.13
CA ALA A 153 -5.51 3.93 5.55
C ALA A 153 -5.40 3.83 7.07
N ASP A 154 -5.47 4.96 7.78
CA ASP A 154 -5.40 5.00 9.25
C ASP A 154 -6.61 4.31 9.89
N VAL A 155 -7.80 4.58 9.35
CA VAL A 155 -9.07 3.96 9.80
C VAL A 155 -9.04 2.44 9.59
N LYS A 156 -8.54 1.98 8.44
CA LYS A 156 -8.43 0.56 8.11
C LYS A 156 -7.44 -0.13 9.03
N ALA A 157 -6.26 0.44 9.24
CA ALA A 157 -5.25 -0.12 10.15
C ALA A 157 -5.76 -0.22 11.60
N GLU A 158 -6.50 0.78 12.09
CA GLU A 158 -7.12 0.75 13.42
C GLU A 158 -8.18 -0.34 13.55
N TRP A 159 -9.00 -0.52 12.51
CA TRP A 159 -10.00 -1.58 12.47
C TRP A 159 -9.35 -2.97 12.42
N GLU A 160 -8.36 -3.17 11.54
CA GLU A 160 -7.62 -4.43 11.40
C GLU A 160 -6.87 -4.82 12.69
N ALA A 161 -6.32 -3.84 13.43
CA ALA A 161 -5.66 -4.08 14.72
C ALA A 161 -6.61 -4.61 15.80
N THR A 162 -7.92 -4.34 15.67
CA THR A 162 -8.95 -4.79 16.61
C THR A 162 -9.74 -5.99 16.11
N HIS A 163 -9.68 -6.30 14.81
CA HIS A 163 -10.43 -7.35 14.13
C HIS A 163 -9.49 -8.29 13.36
N GLN A 164 -8.44 -8.77 14.04
CA GLN A 164 -7.37 -9.57 13.42
C GLN A 164 -7.88 -10.88 12.78
N ASP A 165 -9.01 -11.42 13.26
CA ASP A 165 -9.65 -12.62 12.72
C ASP A 165 -10.39 -12.38 11.38
N ASP A 166 -10.68 -11.13 11.01
CA ASP A 166 -11.42 -10.75 9.80
C ASP A 166 -10.50 -10.25 8.66
N ILE A 167 -9.18 -10.39 8.81
CA ILE A 167 -8.20 -9.95 7.81
C ILE A 167 -8.13 -10.96 6.67
N ILE A 168 -8.49 -10.51 5.47
CA ILE A 168 -8.32 -11.29 4.23
C ILE A 168 -6.94 -11.01 3.65
N GLU A 169 -6.19 -12.07 3.35
CA GLU A 169 -4.87 -11.91 2.72
C GLU A 169 -5.00 -11.23 1.34
N PRO A 170 -4.12 -10.25 1.04
CA PRO A 170 -4.21 -9.44 -0.18
C PRO A 170 -3.88 -10.22 -1.46
N GLU A 171 -3.26 -11.39 -1.35
CA GLU A 171 -2.99 -12.29 -2.47
C GLU A 171 -3.76 -13.59 -2.26
N GLN A 172 -4.59 -13.95 -3.24
CA GLN A 172 -5.40 -15.17 -3.21
C GLN A 172 -5.06 -16.03 -4.43
N VAL A 173 -5.02 -17.35 -4.24
CA VAL A 173 -4.87 -18.31 -5.33
C VAL A 173 -6.18 -19.03 -5.54
N ALA A 174 -6.66 -19.01 -6.79
CA ALA A 174 -7.86 -19.68 -7.21
C ALA A 174 -7.56 -20.74 -8.26
N THR A 175 -8.40 -21.77 -8.36
CA THR A 175 -8.29 -22.81 -9.39
C THR A 175 -8.82 -22.34 -10.76
N ARG A 176 -9.62 -21.26 -10.78
CA ARG A 176 -10.27 -20.70 -11.97
C ARG A 176 -10.60 -19.24 -11.74
N LEU A 177 -11.00 -18.52 -12.80
CA LEU A 177 -11.55 -17.16 -12.65
C LEU A 177 -12.77 -17.20 -11.72
N MET A 178 -12.64 -16.57 -10.56
CA MET A 178 -13.70 -16.55 -9.55
C MET A 178 -13.74 -15.22 -8.79
N PHE A 179 -14.95 -14.83 -8.44
CA PHE A 179 -15.24 -13.65 -7.65
C PHE A 179 -15.93 -14.09 -6.37
N LYS A 180 -15.56 -13.47 -5.25
CA LYS A 180 -16.21 -13.70 -3.97
C LYS A 180 -16.61 -12.38 -3.34
N LYS A 181 -17.83 -12.31 -2.79
CA LYS A 181 -18.33 -11.15 -2.05
C LYS A 181 -17.48 -10.87 -0.82
N GLU A 182 -16.95 -11.90 -0.16
CA GLU A 182 -16.05 -11.73 0.98
C GLU A 182 -14.80 -10.92 0.63
N TRP A 183 -14.31 -11.00 -0.61
CA TRP A 183 -13.14 -10.25 -1.08
C TRP A 183 -13.45 -8.80 -1.49
N LEU A 184 -14.73 -8.42 -1.56
CA LEU A 184 -15.12 -7.10 -2.01
C LEU A 184 -14.56 -6.01 -1.11
N GLY A 185 -13.77 -5.13 -1.72
CA GLY A 185 -13.18 -3.99 -1.07
C GLY A 185 -11.90 -4.29 -0.30
N TYR A 186 -11.45 -5.53 -0.21
CA TYR A 186 -10.20 -5.86 0.49
C TYR A 186 -8.94 -5.64 -0.37
N ASP A 187 -9.09 -5.05 -1.56
CA ASP A 187 -8.01 -4.85 -2.57
C ASP A 187 -7.23 -6.15 -2.87
N VAL A 188 -7.99 -7.24 -2.95
CA VAL A 188 -7.45 -8.58 -3.15
C VAL A 188 -6.99 -8.77 -4.59
N TRP A 189 -5.78 -9.25 -4.77
CA TRP A 189 -5.24 -9.78 -6.00
C TRP A 189 -5.49 -11.28 -6.06
N VAL A 190 -6.08 -11.74 -7.17
CA VAL A 190 -6.36 -13.16 -7.35
C VAL A 190 -5.53 -13.70 -8.51
N SER A 191 -4.84 -14.80 -8.27
CA SER A 191 -4.06 -15.51 -9.27
C SER A 191 -4.69 -16.86 -9.58
N PHE A 192 -4.77 -17.23 -10.85
CA PHE A 192 -5.18 -18.57 -11.30
C PHE A 192 -4.48 -18.94 -12.61
N THR A 193 -4.41 -20.23 -12.88
CA THR A 193 -3.84 -20.77 -14.11
C THR A 193 -4.92 -21.48 -14.91
N GLU A 194 -5.04 -21.14 -16.21
CA GLU A 194 -5.88 -21.88 -17.17
C GLU A 194 -4.99 -22.27 -18.35
N ASP A 195 -5.02 -23.55 -18.72
CA ASP A 195 -4.11 -24.16 -19.69
C ASP A 195 -2.64 -23.91 -19.28
N ASP A 196 -1.89 -23.15 -20.09
CA ASP A 196 -0.50 -22.76 -19.84
C ASP A 196 -0.32 -21.27 -19.50
N THR A 197 -1.41 -20.57 -19.17
CA THR A 197 -1.39 -19.12 -18.89
C THR A 197 -1.80 -18.84 -17.45
N THR A 198 -0.92 -18.15 -16.72
CA THR A 198 -1.20 -17.63 -15.38
C THR A 198 -1.69 -16.21 -15.48
N TYR A 199 -2.83 -15.95 -14.85
CA TYR A 199 -3.45 -14.63 -14.76
C TYR A 199 -3.40 -14.15 -13.31
N ARG A 200 -3.05 -12.88 -13.09
CA ARG A 200 -3.12 -12.19 -11.79
C ARG A 200 -3.89 -10.89 -11.96
N TYR A 201 -5.07 -10.80 -11.34
CA TYR A 201 -5.98 -9.67 -11.53
C TYR A 201 -6.42 -9.04 -10.20
N PRO A 202 -6.68 -7.72 -10.18
CA PRO A 202 -7.32 -7.05 -9.06
C PRO A 202 -8.82 -7.43 -9.04
N HIS A 203 -9.26 -8.07 -7.95
CA HIS A 203 -10.59 -8.65 -7.80
C HIS A 203 -11.71 -7.66 -8.13
N ASP A 204 -11.76 -6.54 -7.39
CA ASP A 204 -12.84 -5.57 -7.47
C ASP A 204 -12.92 -4.86 -8.83
N GLN A 205 -11.77 -4.48 -9.37
CA GLN A 205 -11.70 -3.77 -10.65
C GLN A 205 -12.16 -4.68 -11.79
N LEU A 206 -11.74 -5.95 -11.79
CA LEU A 206 -12.16 -6.91 -12.80
C LEU A 206 -13.66 -7.22 -12.66
N LEU A 207 -14.14 -7.44 -11.43
CA LEU A 207 -15.54 -7.68 -11.15
C LEU A 207 -16.44 -6.55 -11.65
N GLN A 208 -16.10 -5.29 -11.35
CA GLN A 208 -16.84 -4.13 -11.85
C GLN A 208 -16.86 -4.08 -13.38
N THR A 209 -15.74 -4.42 -14.02
CA THR A 209 -15.68 -4.47 -15.49
C THR A 209 -16.60 -5.55 -16.05
N PHE A 210 -16.68 -6.71 -15.40
CA PHE A 210 -17.55 -7.83 -15.81
C PHE A 210 -19.03 -7.49 -15.60
N ILE A 211 -19.40 -6.90 -14.46
CA ILE A 211 -20.77 -6.45 -14.22
C ILE A 211 -21.17 -5.39 -15.25
N SER A 212 -20.34 -4.36 -15.45
CA SER A 212 -20.67 -3.23 -16.33
C SER A 212 -20.73 -3.61 -17.82
N ARG A 213 -19.87 -4.53 -18.28
CA ARG A 213 -19.79 -4.89 -19.71
C ARG A 213 -20.61 -6.11 -20.09
N LEU A 214 -20.62 -7.13 -19.24
CA LEU A 214 -21.23 -8.41 -19.56
C LEU A 214 -22.59 -8.58 -18.88
N GLY A 215 -22.83 -7.94 -17.73
CA GLY A 215 -24.09 -8.04 -16.99
C GLY A 215 -24.43 -9.45 -16.51
N ILE A 216 -23.47 -10.38 -16.52
CA ILE A 216 -23.70 -11.83 -16.31
C ILE A 216 -23.63 -12.29 -14.85
N ILE A 217 -23.13 -11.46 -13.94
CA ILE A 217 -22.89 -11.85 -12.54
C ILE A 217 -24.10 -11.48 -11.66
N GLU A 218 -24.65 -10.29 -11.87
CA GLU A 218 -25.78 -9.75 -11.11
C GLU A 218 -27.08 -10.50 -11.47
N GLY A 219 -27.84 -10.95 -10.46
CA GLY A 219 -29.06 -11.75 -10.66
C GLY A 219 -28.88 -13.27 -10.69
N THR A 220 -27.65 -13.78 -10.53
CA THR A 220 -27.41 -15.22 -10.45
C THR A 220 -27.58 -15.73 -9.01
N LYS A 221 -28.28 -16.85 -8.83
CA LYS A 221 -28.56 -17.41 -7.49
C LYS A 221 -27.29 -17.62 -6.67
N THR A 222 -26.23 -18.17 -7.27
CA THR A 222 -24.95 -18.42 -6.58
C THR A 222 -24.26 -17.13 -6.13
N TRP A 223 -24.40 -16.04 -6.89
CA TRP A 223 -23.88 -14.74 -6.46
C TRP A 223 -24.75 -14.13 -5.37
N GLU A 224 -26.07 -14.22 -5.47
CA GLU A 224 -27.00 -13.67 -4.48
C GLU A 224 -26.95 -14.39 -3.15
N SER A 225 -27.02 -15.73 -3.14
CA SER A 225 -27.06 -16.55 -1.92
C SER A 225 -25.69 -16.82 -1.34
N ASP A 226 -24.75 -17.29 -2.16
CA ASP A 226 -23.48 -17.83 -1.66
C ASP A 226 -22.37 -16.78 -1.73
N GLY A 227 -22.60 -15.69 -2.45
CA GLY A 227 -21.61 -14.64 -2.65
C GLY A 227 -20.41 -15.10 -3.46
N VAL A 228 -20.50 -16.22 -4.18
CA VAL A 228 -19.38 -16.73 -4.98
C VAL A 228 -19.84 -16.93 -6.41
N TYR A 229 -19.03 -16.44 -7.35
CA TYR A 229 -19.26 -16.63 -8.77
C TYR A 229 -17.97 -17.09 -9.45
N GLY A 230 -17.97 -18.31 -9.98
CA GLY A 230 -16.82 -18.88 -10.71
C GLY A 230 -17.17 -19.16 -12.16
N PHE A 231 -16.24 -18.89 -13.07
CA PHE A 231 -16.36 -19.25 -14.47
C PHE A 231 -15.79 -20.66 -14.69
N PRO A 232 -16.59 -21.63 -15.15
CA PRO A 232 -16.09 -22.98 -15.43
C PRO A 232 -15.04 -23.01 -16.54
N ARG A 233 -15.15 -22.10 -17.51
CA ARG A 233 -14.21 -21.91 -18.63
C ARG A 233 -14.20 -20.45 -19.04
N LEU A 234 -13.05 -19.94 -19.50
CA LEU A 234 -12.99 -18.59 -20.05
C LEU A 234 -13.55 -18.53 -21.48
N SER A 235 -14.52 -17.65 -21.70
CA SER A 235 -14.99 -17.29 -23.04
C SER A 235 -13.92 -16.48 -23.79
N GLY A 236 -14.00 -16.44 -25.12
CA GLY A 236 -13.05 -15.65 -25.93
C GLY A 236 -13.05 -14.15 -25.58
N GLU A 237 -14.19 -13.60 -25.14
CA GLU A 237 -14.29 -12.22 -24.68
C GLU A 237 -13.63 -12.02 -23.30
N GLN A 238 -13.81 -12.97 -22.39
CA GLN A 238 -13.16 -12.96 -21.07
C GLN A 238 -11.64 -13.07 -21.21
N LYS A 239 -11.15 -13.96 -22.09
CA LYS A 239 -9.71 -14.06 -22.42
C LYS A 239 -9.18 -12.71 -22.93
N LYS A 240 -9.92 -12.01 -23.80
CA LYS A 240 -9.54 -10.67 -24.29
C LYS A 240 -9.45 -9.64 -23.14
N MET A 241 -10.37 -9.66 -22.20
CA MET A 241 -10.36 -8.76 -21.04
C MET A 241 -9.22 -9.06 -20.06
N LEU A 242 -8.83 -10.34 -19.95
CA LEU A 242 -7.76 -10.82 -19.09
C LEU A 242 -6.36 -10.69 -19.70
N LYS A 243 -6.23 -10.38 -21.00
CA LYS A 243 -4.92 -10.20 -21.66
C LYS A 243 -3.96 -9.24 -20.93
N ARG A 244 -4.49 -8.21 -20.27
CA ARG A 244 -3.72 -7.21 -19.51
C ARG A 244 -3.23 -7.71 -18.14
N TYR A 245 -3.67 -8.90 -17.72
CA TYR A 245 -3.40 -9.49 -16.42
C TYR A 245 -2.59 -10.79 -16.53
N ILE A 246 -2.02 -11.09 -17.69
CA ILE A 246 -1.15 -12.26 -17.89
C ILE A 246 0.19 -11.97 -17.21
N THR A 247 0.60 -12.86 -16.30
CA THR A 247 1.90 -12.77 -15.61
C THR A 247 2.91 -13.75 -16.15
N GLU A 248 2.49 -14.99 -16.44
CA GLU A 248 3.34 -16.02 -17.01
C GLU A 248 2.63 -16.76 -18.13
N VAL A 249 3.36 -17.04 -19.20
CA VAL A 249 2.97 -17.99 -20.24
C VAL A 249 4.01 -19.09 -20.18
N ARG A 250 3.62 -20.29 -19.76
CA ARG A 250 4.49 -21.46 -19.93
C ARG A 250 4.61 -21.68 -21.43
N ASN A 251 5.77 -21.37 -21.98
CA ASN A 251 6.09 -21.79 -23.33
C ASN A 251 6.01 -23.32 -23.34
N ALA A 252 5.18 -23.87 -24.23
CA ALA A 252 5.18 -25.30 -24.48
C ALA A 252 6.63 -25.76 -24.64
N PRO A 253 7.01 -26.93 -24.08
CA PRO A 253 8.32 -27.48 -24.36
C PRO A 253 8.46 -27.54 -25.88
N VAL A 254 9.45 -26.80 -26.41
CA VAL A 254 9.83 -26.93 -27.82
C VAL A 254 10.03 -28.41 -28.03
N ALA A 255 9.26 -29.02 -28.94
CA ALA A 255 9.40 -30.43 -29.26
C ALA A 255 10.89 -30.67 -29.51
N THR A 256 11.55 -31.36 -28.58
CA THR A 256 12.94 -31.73 -28.75
C THR A 256 13.00 -32.60 -30.01
N GLN A 257 14.01 -32.37 -30.84
CA GLN A 257 14.25 -33.08 -32.10
C GLN A 257 14.39 -34.61 -31.95
N ALA A 258 14.17 -35.17 -30.76
CA ALA A 258 14.08 -36.59 -30.49
C ALA A 258 12.93 -37.30 -31.26
N ALA A 259 11.95 -36.56 -31.79
CA ALA A 259 10.93 -37.12 -32.68
C ALA A 259 11.37 -37.23 -34.16
N GLU A 260 12.49 -36.60 -34.58
CA GLU A 260 13.00 -36.68 -35.95
C GLU A 260 14.15 -37.67 -36.13
N THR A 261 14.82 -38.10 -35.05
CA THR A 261 15.76 -39.22 -35.12
C THR A 261 14.95 -40.51 -35.04
N GLY A 262 14.71 -41.16 -36.18
CA GLY A 262 14.03 -42.44 -36.30
C GLY A 262 14.74 -43.59 -35.57
N ILE A 263 14.70 -43.57 -34.24
CA ILE A 263 15.09 -44.69 -33.39
C ILE A 263 13.95 -45.70 -33.49
N ILE A 264 14.14 -46.68 -34.36
CA ILE A 264 13.34 -47.90 -34.38
C ILE A 264 13.63 -48.60 -33.06
N ILE A 265 12.66 -48.59 -32.15
CA ILE A 265 12.69 -49.46 -30.98
C ILE A 265 12.48 -50.87 -31.52
N PRO A 266 13.46 -51.79 -31.40
CA PRO A 266 13.25 -53.17 -31.83
C PRO A 266 12.09 -53.76 -31.04
N GLU A 267 11.15 -54.40 -31.73
CA GLU A 267 10.06 -55.14 -31.10
C GLU A 267 10.67 -56.18 -30.15
N PRO A 268 10.21 -56.25 -28.88
CA PRO A 268 10.68 -57.27 -27.98
C PRO A 268 10.28 -58.64 -28.53
N GLU A 269 11.26 -59.52 -28.73
CA GLU A 269 11.01 -60.93 -29.01
C GLU A 269 10.13 -61.48 -27.88
N THR A 270 8.88 -61.78 -28.21
CA THR A 270 8.01 -62.56 -27.34
C THR A 270 8.62 -63.94 -27.24
N ALA A 271 9.11 -64.27 -26.05
CA ALA A 271 9.49 -65.65 -25.73
C ALA A 271 8.25 -66.53 -25.90
N ASP A 272 8.26 -67.34 -26.95
CA ASP A 272 7.41 -68.51 -27.03
C ASP A 272 7.83 -69.50 -25.95
N ASP A 273 6.83 -70.14 -25.36
CA ASP A 273 6.85 -71.36 -24.54
C ASP A 273 6.97 -71.23 -23.00
N PRO A 274 5.85 -71.36 -22.25
CA PRO A 274 5.83 -71.51 -20.81
C PRO A 274 5.78 -72.99 -20.39
N GLU A 275 6.80 -73.78 -20.71
CA GLU A 275 6.83 -75.20 -20.28
C GLU A 275 8.21 -75.70 -19.81
N GLU A 276 8.97 -74.94 -19.04
CA GLU A 276 10.18 -75.51 -18.41
C GLU A 276 10.58 -74.85 -17.08
N LEU A 277 9.68 -74.89 -16.09
CA LEU A 277 10.06 -74.75 -14.68
C LEU A 277 9.30 -75.78 -13.84
N LYS A 278 9.64 -77.06 -14.06
CA LYS A 278 9.52 -78.10 -13.05
C LYS A 278 10.88 -78.78 -12.93
N GLU A 279 11.31 -78.92 -11.67
CA GLU A 279 12.44 -79.72 -11.18
C GLU A 279 13.84 -79.10 -11.36
N SER A 280 14.29 -78.32 -10.37
CA SER A 280 15.37 -78.74 -9.44
C SER A 280 15.46 -77.81 -8.23
#